data_AF-A0AAU5L1X6-F1
#
_entry.id   AF-A0AAU5L1X6-F1
#
_cell.length_a   1.000
_cell.length_b   1.000
_cell.length_c   1.000
_cell.angle_alpha   90.00
_cell.angle_beta   90.00
_cell.angle_gamma   90.00
#
_symmetry.space_group_name_H-M   'P 1'
#
loop_
_entity.id
_entity.type
_entity.pdbx_description
1 polymer ?
#
loop_
_entity_poly.entity_id
_entity_poly.type
_entity_poly.pdbx_seq_one_letter_code
_entity_poly.pdbx_strand_id
1 'polypeptide(L)'
;MEEEDLRLAPRTKAAELLAWAQAHGHPPVAEAPVRAVLALLELGEGRMRDGWPELTSDAVEQLLYERLYLYVQPEPEQDPLAYGAAVRLLIDHQRAAKRLNAKRQERLHAEAEWQGEVAAGLLRRADLVTWPRLYTLLLRADGVDPADGAAVRAWLEAFRELAPEDRAAAYERLEAAGALDPVDDGGWDGARPLSVGMATDGARRLLEQGLMRRSYRNLEELTAQGRPMPDELAGDFGAFEEAAVEAALDLFGEWTVPGLPRLLVEEFPELAPEPGQEEIDAYLAQLPGAPGEAEEAGEYGDDEYGDEDGYAPGDGHVHGSADRPDGADAAAGA
;
A
#
# COMPACT_ATOMS: atom_id res chain seq x y z
N MET A 1 22.65 -8.30 11.85
CA MET A 1 22.57 -7.82 10.47
C MET A 1 23.45 -8.73 9.63
N GLU A 2 22.79 -9.54 8.81
CA GLU A 2 23.41 -10.51 7.90
C GLU A 2 23.66 -9.82 6.55
N GLU A 3 24.60 -10.32 5.74
CA GLU A 3 24.92 -9.79 4.39
C GLU A 3 23.68 -9.77 3.47
N GLU A 4 22.66 -10.53 3.83
CA GLU A 4 21.36 -10.62 3.18
C GLU A 4 20.43 -9.43 3.44
N ASP A 5 20.65 -8.64 4.50
CA ASP A 5 19.87 -7.43 4.83
C ASP A 5 20.14 -6.27 3.83
N LEU A 6 21.10 -6.48 2.92
CA LEU A 6 21.62 -5.49 1.97
C LEU A 6 20.96 -5.54 0.59
N ARG A 7 20.25 -6.63 0.30
CA ARG A 7 19.51 -6.80 -0.96
C ARG A 7 18.37 -5.78 -1.04
N LEU A 8 18.05 -5.32 -2.25
CA LEU A 8 16.94 -4.40 -2.51
C LEU A 8 15.58 -4.94 -2.05
N ALA A 9 15.23 -6.15 -2.48
CA ALA A 9 13.94 -6.76 -2.17
C ALA A 9 13.81 -7.12 -0.67
N PRO A 10 12.64 -6.88 -0.05
CA PRO A 10 12.38 -7.28 1.34
C PRO A 10 12.55 -8.79 1.54
N ARG A 11 13.26 -9.18 2.60
CA ARG A 11 13.27 -10.57 3.08
C ARG A 11 12.42 -10.67 4.33
N THR A 12 11.20 -11.11 4.12
CA THR A 12 10.20 -11.13 5.19
C THR A 12 10.48 -12.26 6.18
N LYS A 13 10.24 -11.98 7.46
CA LYS A 13 10.27 -12.98 8.53
C LYS A 13 8.97 -13.81 8.58
N ALA A 14 8.34 -14.07 7.44
CA ALA A 14 7.04 -14.75 7.35
C ALA A 14 7.08 -16.16 7.96
N ALA A 15 8.11 -16.95 7.61
CA ALA A 15 8.30 -18.29 8.17
C ALA A 15 8.49 -18.27 9.70
N GLU A 16 9.24 -17.28 10.24
CA GLU A 16 9.41 -17.10 11.69
C GLU A 16 8.07 -16.74 12.36
N LEU A 17 7.29 -15.83 11.77
CA LEU A 17 5.99 -15.42 12.29
C LEU A 17 4.98 -16.58 12.30
N LEU A 18 4.93 -17.36 11.21
CA LEU A 18 4.03 -18.51 11.09
C LEU A 18 4.41 -19.64 12.03
N ALA A 19 5.71 -19.93 12.19
CA ALA A 19 6.19 -20.91 13.17
C ALA A 19 5.86 -20.48 14.61
N TRP A 20 6.03 -19.19 14.92
CA TRP A 20 5.62 -18.62 16.20
C TRP A 20 4.11 -18.77 16.43
N ALA A 21 3.29 -18.46 15.42
CA ALA A 21 1.84 -18.57 15.46
C ALA A 21 1.39 -19.99 15.80
N GLN A 22 1.98 -20.97 15.10
CA GLN A 22 1.72 -22.40 15.32
C GLN A 22 2.10 -22.83 16.74
N ALA A 23 3.27 -22.43 17.22
CA ALA A 23 3.75 -22.77 18.56
C ALA A 23 2.86 -22.19 19.69
N HIS A 24 2.17 -21.08 19.43
CA HIS A 24 1.28 -20.40 20.38
C HIS A 24 -0.20 -20.71 20.15
N GLY A 25 -0.54 -21.61 19.21
CA GLY A 25 -1.91 -22.06 18.96
C GLY A 25 -2.81 -21.00 18.32
N HIS A 26 -2.24 -20.05 17.57
CA HIS A 26 -3.04 -19.11 16.78
C HIS A 26 -3.72 -19.81 15.59
N PRO A 27 -4.85 -19.28 15.09
CA PRO A 27 -5.45 -19.76 13.86
C PRO A 27 -4.45 -19.73 12.69
N PRO A 28 -4.48 -20.71 11.78
CA PRO A 28 -3.59 -20.71 10.63
C PRO A 28 -3.89 -19.53 9.71
N VAL A 29 -2.83 -18.85 9.25
CA VAL A 29 -2.89 -17.79 8.23
C VAL A 29 -2.06 -18.25 7.04
N ALA A 30 -2.55 -18.02 5.83
CA ALA A 30 -1.81 -18.38 4.61
C ALA A 30 -0.49 -17.60 4.50
N GLU A 31 0.55 -18.25 3.99
CA GLU A 31 1.89 -17.67 3.95
C GLU A 31 2.00 -16.47 2.98
N ALA A 32 1.35 -16.55 1.82
CA ALA A 32 1.40 -15.48 0.82
C ALA A 32 0.90 -14.12 1.37
N PRO A 33 -0.27 -14.03 2.04
CA PRO A 33 -0.68 -12.83 2.78
C PRO A 33 0.35 -12.31 3.77
N VAL A 34 0.96 -13.20 4.57
CA VAL A 34 1.93 -12.80 5.58
C VAL A 34 3.18 -12.21 4.92
N ARG A 35 3.69 -12.83 3.85
CA ARG A 35 4.81 -12.30 3.08
C ARG A 35 4.47 -10.94 2.47
N ALA A 36 3.34 -10.80 1.78
CA ALA A 36 2.94 -9.53 1.18
C ALA A 36 2.79 -8.41 2.22
N VAL A 37 2.11 -8.67 3.34
CA VAL A 37 1.96 -7.70 4.44
C VAL A 37 3.31 -7.26 5.01
N LEU A 38 4.19 -8.21 5.32
CA LEU A 38 5.50 -7.88 5.88
C LEU A 38 6.36 -7.09 4.89
N ALA A 39 6.36 -7.47 3.61
CA ALA A 39 7.12 -6.79 2.58
C ALA A 39 6.61 -5.37 2.35
N LEU A 40 5.29 -5.17 2.23
CA LEU A 40 4.70 -3.85 2.01
C LEU A 40 4.88 -2.92 3.22
N LEU A 41 4.81 -3.44 4.45
CA LEU A 41 5.13 -2.67 5.66
C LEU A 41 6.61 -2.29 5.71
N GLU A 42 7.52 -3.19 5.34
CA GLU A 42 8.96 -2.91 5.28
C GLU A 42 9.29 -1.87 4.20
N LEU A 43 8.62 -1.91 3.05
CA LEU A 43 8.72 -0.90 2.00
C LEU A 43 7.98 0.41 2.34
N GLY A 44 7.22 0.43 3.42
CA GLY A 44 6.55 1.63 3.92
C GLY A 44 7.49 2.54 4.71
N GLU A 45 6.94 3.65 5.20
CA GLU A 45 7.67 4.63 6.00
C GLU A 45 7.81 4.22 7.48
N GLY A 46 7.22 3.07 7.85
CA GLY A 46 7.28 2.53 9.20
C GLY A 46 8.71 2.26 9.67
N ARG A 47 8.93 2.38 10.99
CA ARG A 47 10.20 2.02 11.61
C ARG A 47 10.36 0.51 11.69
N MET A 48 11.58 0.03 11.54
CA MET A 48 11.93 -1.36 11.81
C MET A 48 12.49 -1.48 13.23
N ARG A 49 12.14 -2.54 13.95
CA ARG A 49 12.67 -2.86 15.28
C ARG A 49 12.96 -4.35 15.41
N ASP A 50 14.23 -4.68 15.60
CA ASP A 50 14.76 -6.05 15.62
C ASP A 50 14.36 -6.86 14.36
N GLY A 51 14.33 -6.19 13.20
CA GLY A 51 13.92 -6.77 11.92
C GLY A 51 12.42 -7.00 11.75
N TRP A 52 11.57 -6.31 12.54
CA TRP A 52 10.11 -6.33 12.39
C TRP A 52 9.56 -4.92 12.16
N PRO A 53 8.58 -4.72 11.27
CA PRO A 53 7.95 -3.40 11.08
C PRO A 53 7.12 -3.02 12.30
N GLU A 54 7.30 -1.82 12.84
CA GLU A 54 6.49 -1.31 13.96
C GLU A 54 5.08 -0.95 13.50
N LEU A 55 4.05 -1.48 14.17
CA LEU A 55 2.67 -1.20 13.81
C LEU A 55 2.09 0.01 14.54
N THR A 56 1.66 1.00 13.77
CA THR A 56 0.84 2.14 14.18
C THR A 56 -0.53 2.06 13.50
N SER A 57 -1.51 2.86 13.93
CA SER A 57 -2.81 2.93 13.24
C SER A 57 -2.61 3.38 11.79
N ASP A 58 -1.82 4.44 11.60
CA ASP A 58 -1.48 4.97 10.27
C ASP A 58 -0.78 3.93 9.39
N ALA A 59 0.11 3.10 9.94
CA ALA A 59 0.77 2.04 9.17
C ALA A 59 -0.21 0.93 8.73
N VAL A 60 -1.23 0.64 9.55
CA VAL A 60 -2.29 -0.32 9.20
C VAL A 60 -3.20 0.25 8.11
N GLU A 61 -3.59 1.52 8.24
CA GLU A 61 -4.40 2.25 7.24
C GLU A 61 -3.65 2.34 5.90
N GLN A 62 -2.44 2.88 5.88
CA GLN A 62 -1.61 2.97 4.67
C GLN A 62 -1.41 1.61 4.00
N LEU A 63 -1.23 0.55 4.79
CA LEU A 63 -1.11 -0.79 4.23
C LEU A 63 -2.43 -1.27 3.61
N LEU A 64 -3.48 -1.39 4.40
CA LEU A 64 -4.71 -2.11 4.02
C LEU A 64 -5.64 -1.26 3.16
N TYR A 65 -5.71 0.04 3.41
CA TYR A 65 -6.61 0.96 2.72
C TYR A 65 -5.96 1.61 1.50
N GLU A 66 -4.66 1.92 1.53
CA GLU A 66 -4.04 2.74 0.46
C GLU A 66 -3.18 1.93 -0.50
N ARG A 67 -2.49 0.87 -0.04
CA ARG A 67 -1.42 0.23 -0.81
C ARG A 67 -1.71 -1.18 -1.25
N LEU A 68 -2.32 -2.01 -0.39
CA LEU A 68 -2.43 -3.46 -0.63
C LEU A 68 -3.05 -3.77 -2.00
N TYR A 69 -4.17 -3.12 -2.32
CA TYR A 69 -4.92 -3.36 -3.55
C TYR A 69 -4.17 -2.96 -4.82
N LEU A 70 -3.10 -2.14 -4.73
CA LEU A 70 -2.32 -1.78 -5.92
C LEU A 70 -1.51 -2.97 -6.45
N TYR A 71 -1.16 -3.91 -5.56
CA TYR A 71 -0.11 -4.89 -5.83
C TYR A 71 -0.60 -6.33 -5.84
N VAL A 72 -1.48 -6.71 -4.91
CA VAL A 72 -1.79 -8.12 -4.67
C VAL A 72 -3.01 -8.58 -5.44
N GLN A 73 -2.97 -9.80 -5.98
CA GLN A 73 -4.16 -10.47 -6.50
C GLN A 73 -4.32 -11.85 -5.82
N PRO A 74 -5.25 -12.00 -4.86
CA PRO A 74 -5.49 -13.28 -4.18
C PRO A 74 -5.71 -14.42 -5.18
N GLU A 75 -5.23 -15.62 -4.85
CA GLU A 75 -5.63 -16.82 -5.58
C GLU A 75 -7.16 -17.04 -5.48
N PRO A 76 -7.82 -17.69 -6.46
CA PRO A 76 -9.27 -17.85 -6.47
C PRO A 76 -9.86 -18.45 -5.18
N GLU A 77 -9.16 -19.41 -4.56
CA GLU A 77 -9.57 -20.06 -3.31
C GLU A 77 -9.06 -19.37 -2.04
N GLN A 78 -8.23 -18.32 -2.19
CA GLN A 78 -7.65 -17.60 -1.06
C GLN A 78 -8.63 -16.55 -0.55
N ASP A 79 -8.92 -16.62 0.76
CA ASP A 79 -9.74 -15.62 1.45
C ASP A 79 -9.06 -14.23 1.40
N PRO A 80 -9.69 -13.20 0.80
CA PRO A 80 -9.17 -11.83 0.80
C PRO A 80 -9.00 -11.24 2.21
N LEU A 81 -9.74 -11.72 3.22
CA LEU A 81 -9.60 -11.26 4.61
C LEU A 81 -8.28 -11.75 5.24
N ALA A 82 -7.56 -12.66 4.60
CA ALA A 82 -6.29 -13.19 5.10
C ALA A 82 -5.20 -12.12 5.26
N TYR A 83 -5.26 -10.99 4.53
CA TYR A 83 -4.32 -9.88 4.74
C TYR A 83 -4.56 -9.14 6.05
N GLY A 84 -5.83 -8.88 6.40
CA GLY A 84 -6.18 -8.34 7.73
C GLY A 84 -5.80 -9.32 8.86
N ALA A 85 -6.02 -10.63 8.64
CA ALA A 85 -5.58 -11.67 9.57
C ALA A 85 -4.06 -11.72 9.75
N ALA A 86 -3.28 -11.53 8.68
CA ALA A 86 -1.83 -11.44 8.75
C ALA A 86 -1.34 -10.23 9.57
N VAL A 87 -2.00 -9.07 9.42
CA VAL A 87 -1.71 -7.89 10.27
C VAL A 87 -2.03 -8.18 11.74
N ARG A 88 -3.19 -8.79 12.03
CA ARG A 88 -3.57 -9.21 13.39
C ARG A 88 -2.55 -10.17 14.00
N LEU A 89 -2.05 -11.12 13.22
CA LEU A 89 -1.01 -12.05 13.67
C LEU A 89 0.29 -11.31 14.06
N LEU A 90 0.70 -10.30 13.26
CA LEU A 90 1.85 -9.47 13.59
C LEU A 90 1.61 -8.62 14.85
N ILE A 91 0.40 -8.10 15.06
CA ILE A 91 0.02 -7.36 16.28
C ILE A 91 0.20 -8.26 17.52
N ASP A 92 -0.31 -9.49 17.46
CA ASP A 92 -0.19 -10.46 18.56
C ASP A 92 1.28 -10.83 18.84
N HIS A 93 2.07 -11.04 17.79
CA HIS A 93 3.51 -11.27 17.93
C HIS A 93 4.23 -10.10 18.62
N GLN A 94 3.93 -8.85 18.22
CA GLN A 94 4.52 -7.67 18.85
C GLN A 94 4.08 -7.49 20.31
N ARG A 95 2.84 -7.86 20.64
CA ARG A 95 2.37 -7.90 22.02
C ARG A 95 3.14 -8.92 22.84
N ALA A 96 3.32 -10.14 22.34
CA ALA A 96 4.08 -11.20 23.01
C ALA A 96 5.54 -10.79 23.23
N ALA A 97 6.14 -10.09 22.27
CA ALA A 97 7.46 -9.47 22.38
C ALA A 97 7.51 -8.23 23.31
N LYS A 98 6.41 -7.90 24.00
CA LYS A 98 6.26 -6.74 24.92
C LYS A 98 6.50 -5.38 24.25
N ARG A 99 6.29 -5.28 22.93
CA ARG A 99 6.41 -4.02 22.17
C ARG A 99 5.11 -3.22 22.16
N LEU A 100 3.98 -3.88 22.36
CA LEU A 100 2.66 -3.25 22.46
C LEU A 100 2.07 -3.40 23.85
N ASN A 101 1.42 -2.35 24.35
CA ASN A 101 0.56 -2.44 25.53
C ASN A 101 -0.83 -3.00 25.15
N ALA A 102 -1.61 -3.46 26.15
CA ALA A 102 -2.91 -4.11 25.91
C ALA A 102 -3.89 -3.18 25.17
N LYS A 103 -3.96 -1.92 25.58
CA LYS A 103 -4.85 -0.92 24.98
C LYS A 103 -4.50 -0.66 23.49
N ARG A 104 -3.21 -0.58 23.18
CA ARG A 104 -2.74 -0.38 21.79
C ARG A 104 -2.98 -1.64 20.95
N GLN A 105 -2.78 -2.83 21.51
CA GLN A 105 -3.12 -4.09 20.85
C GLN A 105 -4.60 -4.13 20.47
N GLU A 106 -5.50 -3.90 21.43
CA GLU A 106 -6.96 -3.93 21.20
C GLU A 106 -7.39 -2.95 20.11
N ARG A 107 -6.89 -1.72 20.15
CA ARG A 107 -7.16 -0.71 19.11
C ARG A 107 -6.66 -1.15 17.73
N LEU A 108 -5.42 -1.66 17.64
CA LEU A 108 -4.86 -2.10 16.36
C LEU A 108 -5.59 -3.34 15.81
N HIS A 109 -6.09 -4.22 16.68
CA HIS A 109 -6.92 -5.35 16.25
C HIS A 109 -8.22 -4.89 15.60
N ALA A 110 -8.94 -3.97 16.24
CA ALA A 110 -10.17 -3.42 15.69
C ALA A 110 -9.92 -2.72 14.33
N GLU A 111 -8.83 -1.97 14.24
CA GLU A 111 -8.42 -1.33 12.98
C GLU A 111 -8.11 -2.36 11.89
N ALA A 112 -7.29 -3.37 12.20
CA ALA A 112 -6.90 -4.39 11.22
C ALA A 112 -8.07 -5.27 10.76
N GLU A 113 -9.08 -5.46 11.62
CA GLU A 113 -10.32 -6.15 11.28
C GLU A 113 -11.17 -5.31 10.31
N TRP A 114 -11.49 -4.07 10.69
CA TRP A 114 -12.26 -3.16 9.84
C TRP A 114 -11.58 -2.87 8.51
N GLN A 115 -10.31 -2.46 8.53
CA GLN A 115 -9.55 -2.16 7.32
C GLN A 115 -9.30 -3.42 6.48
N GLY A 116 -9.24 -4.60 7.09
CA GLY A 116 -9.15 -5.87 6.37
C GLY A 116 -10.40 -6.15 5.54
N GLU A 117 -11.59 -5.88 6.09
CA GLU A 117 -12.86 -5.96 5.35
C GLU A 117 -12.93 -4.94 4.21
N VAL A 118 -12.50 -3.71 4.46
CA VAL A 118 -12.43 -2.66 3.43
C VAL A 118 -11.48 -3.09 2.31
N ALA A 119 -10.27 -3.57 2.64
CA ALA A 119 -9.27 -4.03 1.68
C ALA A 119 -9.80 -5.16 0.78
N ALA A 120 -10.57 -6.10 1.33
CA ALA A 120 -11.21 -7.16 0.56
C ALA A 120 -12.18 -6.59 -0.50
N GLY A 121 -12.88 -5.50 -0.19
CA GLY A 121 -13.69 -4.75 -1.16
C GLY A 121 -12.84 -4.04 -2.22
N LEU A 122 -11.80 -3.31 -1.80
CA LEU A 122 -10.90 -2.57 -2.70
C LEU A 122 -10.22 -3.49 -3.74
N LEU A 123 -9.92 -4.73 -3.39
CA LEU A 123 -9.35 -5.71 -4.31
C LEU A 123 -10.27 -6.04 -5.49
N ARG A 124 -11.59 -5.84 -5.39
CA ARG A 124 -12.52 -6.10 -6.50
C ARG A 124 -12.84 -4.86 -7.33
N ARG A 125 -12.44 -3.66 -6.88
CA ARG A 125 -12.77 -2.42 -7.57
C ARG A 125 -12.05 -2.31 -8.92
N ALA A 126 -12.83 -2.26 -10.00
CA ALA A 126 -12.31 -2.11 -11.36
C ALA A 126 -11.58 -0.77 -11.57
N ASP A 127 -11.95 0.28 -10.85
CA ASP A 127 -11.32 1.59 -10.94
C ASP A 127 -9.98 1.70 -10.18
N LEU A 128 -9.63 0.68 -9.40
CA LEU A 128 -8.39 0.61 -8.61
C LEU A 128 -7.46 -0.53 -9.08
N VAL A 129 -7.80 -1.23 -10.15
CA VAL A 129 -7.00 -2.33 -10.67
C VAL A 129 -5.76 -1.81 -11.41
N THR A 130 -4.65 -2.54 -11.31
CA THR A 130 -3.43 -2.31 -12.08
C THR A 130 -3.31 -3.36 -13.20
N TRP A 131 -2.52 -3.08 -14.24
CA TRP A 131 -2.36 -4.00 -15.36
C TRP A 131 -1.93 -5.42 -14.93
N PRO A 132 -0.91 -5.61 -14.06
CA PRO A 132 -0.54 -6.94 -13.59
C PRO A 132 -1.71 -7.68 -12.92
N ARG A 133 -2.50 -6.99 -12.09
CA ARG A 133 -3.67 -7.57 -11.41
C ARG A 133 -4.77 -7.94 -12.40
N LEU A 134 -5.07 -7.07 -13.36
CA LEU A 134 -6.08 -7.33 -14.40
C LEU A 134 -5.69 -8.51 -15.28
N TYR A 135 -4.46 -8.55 -15.77
CA TYR A 135 -3.96 -9.66 -16.59
C TYR A 135 -3.88 -10.97 -15.82
N THR A 136 -3.58 -10.93 -14.51
CA THR A 136 -3.68 -12.13 -13.65
C THR A 136 -5.09 -12.70 -13.62
N LEU A 137 -6.11 -11.84 -13.52
CA LEU A 137 -7.51 -12.26 -13.54
C LEU A 137 -7.88 -12.88 -14.89
N LEU A 138 -7.45 -12.29 -16.01
CA LEU A 138 -7.72 -12.81 -17.36
C LEU A 138 -7.06 -14.16 -17.60
N LEU A 139 -5.77 -14.28 -17.28
CA LEU A 139 -5.02 -15.53 -17.40
C LEU A 139 -5.72 -16.66 -16.64
N ARG A 140 -6.14 -16.40 -15.40
CA ARG A 140 -6.86 -17.37 -14.56
C ARG A 140 -8.25 -17.69 -15.12
N ALA A 141 -8.99 -16.69 -15.61
CA ALA A 141 -10.30 -16.88 -16.22
C ALA A 141 -10.23 -17.78 -17.48
N ASP A 142 -9.14 -17.68 -18.24
CA ASP A 142 -8.90 -18.51 -19.42
C ASP A 142 -8.18 -19.83 -19.09
N GLY A 143 -7.93 -20.12 -17.81
CA GLY A 143 -7.33 -21.37 -17.33
C GLY A 143 -5.85 -21.53 -17.63
N VAL A 144 -5.13 -20.42 -17.85
CA VAL A 144 -3.67 -20.41 -18.03
C VAL A 144 -3.00 -20.62 -16.67
N ASP A 145 -2.06 -21.57 -16.60
CA ASP A 145 -1.23 -21.79 -15.41
C ASP A 145 -0.26 -20.60 -15.21
N PRO A 146 -0.41 -19.82 -14.12
CA PRO A 146 0.48 -18.68 -13.85
C PRO A 146 1.95 -19.06 -13.62
N ALA A 147 2.24 -20.32 -13.30
CA ALA A 147 3.62 -20.79 -13.12
C ALA A 147 4.31 -21.15 -14.44
N ASP A 148 3.54 -21.36 -15.52
CA ASP A 148 4.08 -21.65 -16.85
C ASP A 148 4.28 -20.37 -17.65
N GLY A 149 5.47 -19.78 -17.53
CA GLY A 149 5.83 -18.56 -18.24
C GLY A 149 5.75 -18.67 -19.77
N ALA A 150 5.87 -19.87 -20.35
CA ALA A 150 5.69 -20.05 -21.79
C ALA A 150 4.20 -20.01 -22.17
N ALA A 151 3.32 -20.60 -21.35
CA ALA A 151 1.87 -20.52 -21.53
C ALA A 151 1.37 -19.07 -21.36
N VAL A 152 1.86 -18.34 -20.35
CA VAL A 152 1.54 -16.92 -20.14
C VAL A 152 1.95 -16.08 -21.35
N ARG A 153 3.18 -16.23 -21.86
CA ARG A 153 3.64 -15.50 -23.05
C ARG A 153 2.79 -15.83 -24.28
N ALA A 154 2.52 -17.12 -24.54
CA ALA A 154 1.70 -17.53 -25.68
C ALA A 154 0.27 -16.99 -25.60
N TRP A 155 -0.30 -16.92 -24.39
CA TRP A 155 -1.60 -16.30 -24.17
C TRP A 155 -1.56 -14.79 -24.46
N LEU A 156 -0.53 -14.07 -24.00
CA LEU A 156 -0.36 -12.64 -24.27
C LEU A 156 -0.22 -12.36 -25.78
N GLU A 157 0.54 -13.18 -26.50
CA GLU A 157 0.65 -13.10 -27.95
C GLU A 157 -0.72 -13.25 -28.63
N ALA A 158 -1.51 -14.25 -28.23
CA ALA A 158 -2.85 -14.44 -28.77
C ALA A 158 -3.81 -13.30 -28.40
N PHE A 159 -3.73 -12.80 -27.17
CA PHE A 159 -4.56 -11.71 -26.66
C PHE A 159 -4.27 -10.39 -27.38
N ARG A 160 -3.00 -10.14 -27.74
CA ARG A 160 -2.59 -8.99 -28.55
C ARG A 160 -3.27 -8.95 -29.92
N GLU A 161 -3.41 -10.09 -30.57
CA GLU A 161 -4.00 -10.17 -31.92
C GLU A 161 -5.53 -10.00 -31.92
N LEU A 162 -6.19 -9.93 -30.76
CA LEU A 162 -7.62 -9.66 -30.67
C LEU A 162 -7.96 -8.25 -31.17
N ALA A 163 -9.20 -8.08 -31.65
CA ALA A 163 -9.73 -6.75 -31.92
C ALA A 163 -9.92 -5.99 -30.59
N PRO A 164 -9.87 -4.64 -30.58
CA PRO A 164 -10.11 -3.85 -29.37
C PRO A 164 -11.43 -4.19 -28.67
N GLU A 165 -12.48 -4.46 -29.43
CA GLU A 165 -13.81 -4.82 -28.93
C GLU A 165 -13.80 -6.19 -28.23
N ASP A 166 -13.05 -7.16 -28.76
CA ASP A 166 -12.90 -8.48 -28.16
C ASP A 166 -12.08 -8.43 -26.86
N ARG A 167 -11.09 -7.53 -26.78
CA ARG A 167 -10.36 -7.25 -25.53
C ARG A 167 -11.25 -6.60 -24.48
N ALA A 168 -12.03 -5.58 -24.86
CA ALA A 168 -12.99 -4.94 -23.96
C ALA A 168 -14.00 -5.96 -23.42
N ALA A 169 -14.55 -6.82 -24.30
CA ALA A 169 -15.43 -7.90 -23.89
C ALA A 169 -14.74 -8.90 -22.95
N ALA A 170 -13.43 -9.12 -23.05
CA ALA A 170 -12.69 -9.95 -22.10
C ALA A 170 -12.63 -9.35 -20.70
N TYR A 171 -12.47 -8.03 -20.60
CA TYR A 171 -12.51 -7.33 -19.31
C TYR A 171 -13.92 -7.35 -18.71
N GLU A 172 -14.97 -7.11 -19.51
CA GLU A 172 -16.38 -7.18 -19.07
C GLU A 172 -16.76 -8.58 -18.53
N ARG A 173 -16.17 -9.66 -19.07
CA ARG A 173 -16.39 -11.01 -18.54
C ARG A 173 -15.93 -11.15 -17.09
N LEU A 174 -14.92 -10.40 -16.65
CA LEU A 174 -14.46 -10.42 -15.26
C LEU A 174 -15.51 -9.83 -14.31
N GLU A 175 -16.22 -8.79 -14.74
CA GLU A 175 -17.35 -8.23 -13.99
C GLU A 175 -18.51 -9.22 -13.91
N ALA A 176 -18.86 -9.84 -15.04
CA ALA A 176 -19.93 -10.84 -15.10
C ALA A 176 -19.63 -12.07 -14.21
N ALA A 177 -18.35 -12.41 -14.05
CA ALA A 177 -17.88 -13.47 -13.16
C ALA A 177 -17.79 -13.03 -11.68
N GLY A 178 -18.00 -11.74 -11.37
CA GLY A 178 -17.85 -11.16 -10.03
C GLY A 178 -16.41 -11.03 -9.54
N ALA A 179 -15.43 -11.20 -10.44
CA ALA A 179 -14.01 -11.01 -10.14
C ALA A 179 -13.67 -9.51 -9.96
N LEU A 180 -14.37 -8.65 -10.70
CA LEU A 180 -14.34 -7.20 -10.53
C LEU A 180 -15.76 -6.67 -10.27
N ASP A 181 -15.85 -5.57 -9.54
CA ASP A 181 -17.09 -4.80 -9.42
C ASP A 181 -17.40 -4.08 -10.75
N PRO A 182 -18.68 -3.90 -11.10
CA PRO A 182 -19.07 -3.27 -12.35
C PRO A 182 -18.52 -1.85 -12.52
N VAL A 183 -18.20 -1.49 -13.76
CA VAL A 183 -17.71 -0.16 -14.11
C VAL A 183 -18.89 0.79 -14.38
N ASP A 184 -18.97 1.90 -13.63
CA ASP A 184 -20.10 2.86 -13.72
C ASP A 184 -19.92 3.94 -14.80
N ASP A 185 -18.73 4.07 -15.42
CA ASP A 185 -18.31 5.25 -16.21
C ASP A 185 -18.13 4.99 -17.72
N GLY A 186 -18.90 4.07 -18.29
CA GLY A 186 -18.96 3.86 -19.75
C GLY A 186 -18.36 2.54 -20.24
N GLY A 187 -17.75 1.76 -19.35
CA GLY A 187 -17.24 0.42 -19.62
C GLY A 187 -15.72 0.37 -19.77
N TRP A 188 -15.24 -0.63 -20.51
CA TRP A 188 -13.81 -0.86 -20.70
C TRP A 188 -13.22 -0.21 -21.96
N ASP A 189 -14.03 0.57 -22.68
CA ASP A 189 -13.56 1.40 -23.78
C ASP A 189 -13.04 2.76 -23.28
N GLY A 190 -12.27 3.45 -24.12
CA GLY A 190 -11.82 4.83 -23.86
C GLY A 190 -10.93 5.00 -22.63
N ALA A 191 -11.48 5.65 -21.58
CA ALA A 191 -10.72 6.21 -20.45
C ALA A 191 -10.32 5.18 -19.37
N ARG A 192 -10.99 4.02 -19.32
CA ARG A 192 -10.71 3.02 -18.29
C ARG A 192 -9.30 2.41 -18.42
N PRO A 193 -8.86 1.91 -19.60
CA PRO A 193 -7.47 1.51 -19.82
C PRO A 193 -6.45 2.58 -19.39
N LEU A 194 -6.75 3.85 -19.65
CA LEU A 194 -5.90 4.97 -19.24
C LEU A 194 -5.77 5.05 -17.71
N SER A 195 -6.89 4.95 -16.98
CA SER A 195 -6.88 4.94 -15.51
C SER A 195 -6.10 3.74 -14.93
N VAL A 196 -6.21 2.55 -15.55
CA VAL A 196 -5.45 1.36 -15.15
C VAL A 196 -3.95 1.59 -15.38
N GLY A 197 -3.58 2.21 -16.50
CA GLY A 197 -2.21 2.62 -16.80
C GLY A 197 -1.66 3.60 -15.75
N MET A 198 -2.41 4.64 -15.40
CA MET A 198 -2.03 5.61 -14.36
C MET A 198 -1.84 4.94 -12.99
N ALA A 199 -2.76 4.06 -12.60
CA ALA A 199 -2.66 3.30 -11.35
C ALA A 199 -1.42 2.39 -11.35
N THR A 200 -1.10 1.79 -12.50
CA THR A 200 0.06 0.90 -12.67
C THR A 200 1.38 1.67 -12.54
N ASP A 201 1.55 2.76 -13.29
CA ASP A 201 2.77 3.61 -13.20
C ASP A 201 2.92 4.18 -11.79
N GLY A 202 1.84 4.70 -11.18
CA GLY A 202 1.87 5.22 -9.81
C GLY A 202 2.28 4.16 -8.79
N ALA A 203 1.72 2.95 -8.88
CA ALA A 203 2.05 1.83 -8.01
C ALA A 203 3.51 1.38 -8.18
N ARG A 204 4.00 1.30 -9.43
CA ARG A 204 5.40 0.94 -9.71
C ARG A 204 6.36 1.97 -9.11
N ARG A 205 6.13 3.26 -9.31
CA ARG A 205 6.94 4.35 -8.70
C ARG A 205 6.93 4.30 -7.17
N LEU A 206 5.79 3.95 -6.56
CA LEU A 206 5.71 3.81 -5.10
C LEU A 206 6.56 2.63 -4.58
N LEU A 207 6.64 1.51 -5.31
CA LEU A 207 7.55 0.41 -4.96
C LEU A 207 9.01 0.79 -5.14
N GLU A 208 9.36 1.42 -6.27
CA GLU A 208 10.73 1.91 -6.55
C GLU A 208 11.20 2.84 -5.42
N GLN A 209 10.38 3.83 -5.07
CA GLN A 209 10.68 4.74 -3.96
C GLN A 209 10.78 4.01 -2.61
N GLY A 210 9.91 3.04 -2.35
CA GLY A 210 9.95 2.21 -1.14
C GLY A 210 11.25 1.41 -1.04
N LEU A 211 11.68 0.79 -2.15
CA LEU A 211 12.94 0.04 -2.27
C LEU A 211 14.14 0.95 -2.04
N MET A 212 14.17 2.12 -2.68
CA MET A 212 15.25 3.09 -2.51
C MET A 212 15.35 3.57 -1.06
N ARG A 213 14.23 3.99 -0.46
CA ARG A 213 14.18 4.46 0.94
C ARG A 213 14.61 3.36 1.91
N ARG A 214 14.19 2.11 1.68
CA ARG A 214 14.62 0.96 2.46
C ARG A 214 16.13 0.79 2.42
N SER A 215 16.74 0.82 1.24
CA SER A 215 18.20 0.72 1.09
C SER A 215 18.93 1.85 1.81
N TYR A 216 18.43 3.08 1.76
CA TYR A 216 19.03 4.20 2.50
C TYR A 216 18.95 3.99 4.02
N ARG A 217 17.82 3.53 4.56
CA ARG A 217 17.71 3.20 5.99
C ARG A 217 18.72 2.11 6.39
N ASN A 218 18.87 1.07 5.58
CA ASN A 218 19.81 -0.01 5.85
C ASN A 218 21.28 0.49 5.78
N LEU A 219 21.60 1.40 4.86
CA LEU A 219 22.92 2.05 4.78
C LEU A 219 23.24 2.91 6.00
N GLU A 220 22.28 3.67 6.52
CA GLU A 220 22.46 4.46 7.74
C GLU A 220 22.80 3.56 8.93
N GLU A 221 22.09 2.44 9.08
CA GLU A 221 22.35 1.46 10.13
C GLU A 221 23.71 0.76 9.97
N LEU A 222 24.13 0.42 8.75
CA LEU A 222 25.45 -0.14 8.47
C LEU A 222 26.58 0.84 8.80
N THR A 223 26.41 2.10 8.41
CA THR A 223 27.37 3.17 8.67
C THR A 223 27.54 3.37 10.17
N ALA A 224 26.43 3.35 10.92
CA ALA A 224 26.47 3.40 12.39
C ALA A 224 27.21 2.20 13.02
N GLN A 225 27.27 1.05 12.33
CA GLN A 225 27.97 -0.16 12.76
C GLN A 225 29.41 -0.27 12.23
N GLY A 226 29.88 0.71 11.44
CA GLY A 226 31.24 0.73 10.87
C GLY A 226 31.50 -0.36 9.82
N ARG A 227 30.46 -0.86 9.17
CA ARG A 227 30.56 -1.90 8.13
C ARG A 227 30.76 -1.29 6.73
N PRO A 228 31.44 -1.99 5.81
CA PRO A 228 31.62 -1.51 4.43
C PRO A 228 30.30 -1.47 3.66
N MET A 229 30.24 -0.59 2.64
CA MET A 229 29.09 -0.44 1.75
C MET A 229 28.93 -1.69 0.87
N PRO A 230 27.69 -2.19 0.64
CA PRO A 230 27.44 -3.35 -0.22
C PRO A 230 27.74 -3.03 -1.69
N ASP A 231 28.19 -4.01 -2.47
CA ASP A 231 28.53 -3.83 -3.89
C ASP A 231 27.34 -3.32 -4.73
N GLU A 232 26.11 -3.76 -4.40
CA GLU A 232 24.85 -3.35 -5.04
C GLU A 232 24.52 -1.86 -4.83
N LEU A 233 25.07 -1.25 -3.78
CA LEU A 233 24.88 0.16 -3.42
C LEU A 233 26.14 1.00 -3.66
N ALA A 234 27.27 0.36 -4.01
CA ALA A 234 28.55 0.99 -4.29
C ALA A 234 28.67 1.50 -5.75
N GLY A 235 27.63 1.31 -6.57
CA GLY A 235 27.56 1.76 -7.96
C GLY A 235 27.21 3.24 -8.14
N ASP A 236 27.10 3.67 -9.39
CA ASP A 236 26.55 4.97 -9.76
C ASP A 236 25.05 5.02 -9.40
N PHE A 237 24.55 6.17 -8.98
CA PHE A 237 23.15 6.38 -8.55
C PHE A 237 22.15 5.92 -9.63
N GLY A 238 22.48 6.12 -10.92
CA GLY A 238 21.65 5.64 -12.02
C GLY A 238 21.52 4.10 -12.07
N ALA A 239 22.59 3.36 -11.81
CA ALA A 239 22.54 1.89 -11.78
C ALA A 239 21.72 1.37 -10.59
N PHE A 240 21.67 2.13 -9.49
CA PHE A 240 20.82 1.82 -8.34
C PHE A 240 19.34 2.06 -8.62
N GLU A 241 19.00 3.15 -9.29
CA GLU A 241 17.62 3.41 -9.75
C GLU A 241 17.15 2.31 -10.71
N GLU A 242 17.97 1.92 -11.70
CA GLU A 242 17.68 0.80 -12.60
C GLU A 242 17.44 -0.51 -11.84
N ALA A 243 18.29 -0.84 -10.86
CA ALA A 243 18.10 -2.03 -10.03
C ALA A 243 16.80 -1.98 -9.19
N ALA A 244 16.39 -0.80 -8.73
CA ALA A 244 15.12 -0.62 -8.01
C ALA A 244 13.91 -0.82 -8.92
N VAL A 245 13.98 -0.39 -10.19
CA VAL A 245 12.95 -0.65 -11.21
C VAL A 245 12.79 -2.15 -11.44
N GLU A 246 13.89 -2.87 -11.68
CA GLU A 246 13.87 -4.32 -11.88
C GLU A 246 13.28 -5.06 -10.67
N ALA A 247 13.71 -4.68 -9.46
CA ALA A 247 13.19 -5.28 -8.23
C ALA A 247 11.70 -4.96 -8.00
N ALA A 248 11.20 -3.80 -8.42
CA ALA A 248 9.78 -3.46 -8.34
C ALA A 248 8.93 -4.35 -9.27
N LEU A 249 9.41 -4.63 -10.49
CA LEU A 249 8.75 -5.55 -11.42
C LEU A 249 8.71 -6.99 -10.87
N ASP A 250 9.83 -7.47 -10.31
CA ASP A 250 9.90 -8.80 -9.71
C ASP A 250 8.94 -8.92 -8.50
N LEU A 251 8.84 -7.90 -7.65
CA LEU A 251 7.91 -7.88 -6.51
C LEU A 251 6.44 -7.88 -6.95
N PHE A 252 6.09 -7.09 -7.97
CA PHE A 252 4.74 -7.17 -8.55
C PHE A 252 4.43 -8.60 -9.01
N GLY A 253 5.39 -9.27 -9.65
CA GLY A 253 5.24 -10.64 -10.13
C GLY A 253 5.08 -11.65 -8.99
N GLU A 254 5.74 -11.44 -7.85
CA GLU A 254 5.59 -12.28 -6.65
C GLU A 254 4.16 -12.24 -6.10
N TRP A 255 3.47 -11.09 -6.21
CA TRP A 255 2.11 -10.91 -5.70
C TRP A 255 0.99 -11.07 -6.75
N THR A 256 1.39 -11.36 -7.99
CA THR A 256 0.49 -11.58 -9.13
C THR A 256 0.92 -12.85 -9.90
N VAL A 257 1.37 -12.71 -11.16
CA VAL A 257 1.94 -13.80 -11.97
C VAL A 257 3.45 -13.56 -12.11
N PRO A 258 4.31 -14.54 -11.78
CA PRO A 258 5.76 -14.39 -11.91
C PRO A 258 6.18 -13.99 -13.33
N GLY A 259 6.96 -12.92 -13.44
CA GLY A 259 7.47 -12.40 -14.72
C GLY A 259 6.46 -11.63 -15.58
N LEU A 260 5.16 -11.65 -15.26
CA LEU A 260 4.14 -10.92 -16.02
C LEU A 260 4.39 -9.40 -16.09
N PRO A 261 4.73 -8.68 -15.00
CA PRO A 261 4.99 -7.24 -15.08
C PRO A 261 6.12 -6.90 -16.06
N ARG A 262 7.19 -7.71 -16.08
CA ARG A 262 8.30 -7.54 -17.02
C ARG A 262 7.85 -7.75 -18.46
N LEU A 263 7.08 -8.80 -18.73
CA LEU A 263 6.50 -9.05 -20.06
C LEU A 263 5.64 -7.87 -20.54
N LEU A 264 4.80 -7.32 -19.67
CA LEU A 264 3.91 -6.20 -20.00
C LEU A 264 4.69 -4.91 -20.31
N VAL A 265 5.82 -4.68 -19.67
CA VAL A 265 6.65 -3.48 -19.92
C VAL A 265 7.58 -3.65 -21.12
N GLU A 266 8.25 -4.79 -21.23
CA GLU A 266 9.35 -4.97 -22.20
C GLU A 266 8.89 -5.60 -23.53
N GLU A 267 7.97 -6.55 -23.49
CA GLU A 267 7.59 -7.36 -24.66
C GLU A 267 6.20 -7.01 -25.21
N PHE A 268 5.27 -6.58 -24.35
CA PHE A 268 3.89 -6.27 -24.70
C PHE A 268 3.40 -4.89 -24.18
N PRO A 269 4.17 -3.79 -24.36
CA PRO A 269 3.79 -2.46 -23.85
C PRO A 269 2.45 -1.95 -24.41
N GLU A 270 2.06 -2.38 -25.60
CA GLU A 270 0.78 -2.05 -26.23
C GLU A 270 -0.43 -2.66 -25.51
N LEU A 271 -0.23 -3.75 -24.76
CA LEU A 271 -1.27 -4.42 -23.98
C LEU A 271 -1.49 -3.77 -22.62
N ALA A 272 -0.49 -3.10 -22.09
CA ALA A 272 -0.50 -2.44 -20.79
C ALA A 272 0.09 -1.02 -20.90
N PRO A 273 -0.53 -0.13 -21.69
CA PRO A 273 -0.01 1.21 -21.86
C PRO A 273 -0.01 1.96 -20.52
N GLU A 274 1.14 2.56 -20.20
CA GLU A 274 1.28 3.52 -19.11
C GLU A 274 1.32 4.92 -19.73
N PRO A 275 0.37 5.82 -19.37
CA PRO A 275 0.24 7.07 -20.10
C PRO A 275 1.35 8.06 -19.84
N GLY A 276 1.70 8.80 -20.88
CA GLY A 276 2.58 9.95 -20.78
C GLY A 276 1.93 11.12 -20.04
N GLN A 277 2.74 12.09 -19.59
CA GLN A 277 2.24 13.27 -18.87
C GLN A 277 1.16 14.04 -19.66
N GLU A 278 1.31 14.16 -20.99
CA GLU A 278 0.34 14.85 -21.85
C GLU A 278 -1.03 14.16 -21.88
N GLU A 279 -1.05 12.82 -21.84
CA GLU A 279 -2.28 12.03 -21.82
C GLU A 279 -2.98 12.11 -20.46
N ILE A 280 -2.18 12.12 -19.38
CA ILE A 280 -2.66 12.34 -18.02
C ILE A 280 -3.31 13.72 -17.90
N ASP A 281 -2.63 14.77 -18.37
CA ASP A 281 -3.14 16.15 -18.30
C ASP A 281 -4.45 16.30 -19.09
N ALA A 282 -4.52 15.69 -20.28
CA ALA A 282 -5.73 15.70 -21.11
C ALA A 282 -6.91 14.96 -20.48
N TYR A 283 -6.65 13.86 -19.75
CA TYR A 283 -7.68 13.12 -19.02
C TYR A 283 -8.17 13.87 -17.78
N LEU A 284 -7.24 14.42 -16.98
CA LEU A 284 -7.59 15.20 -15.80
C LEU A 284 -8.44 16.42 -16.16
N ALA A 285 -8.19 17.06 -17.31
CA ALA A 285 -9.00 18.17 -17.82
C ALA A 285 -10.45 17.78 -18.17
N GLN A 286 -10.74 16.50 -18.40
CA GLN A 286 -12.09 15.99 -18.72
C GLN A 286 -12.89 15.58 -17.48
N LEU A 287 -12.25 15.45 -16.31
CA LEU A 287 -12.93 15.09 -15.08
C LEU A 287 -13.71 16.28 -14.51
N PRO A 288 -14.98 16.09 -14.10
CA PRO A 288 -15.77 17.16 -13.49
C PRO A 288 -15.11 17.61 -12.17
N GLY A 289 -14.72 18.89 -12.10
CA GLY A 289 -14.03 19.48 -10.95
C GLY A 289 -12.51 19.68 -11.13
N ALA A 290 -11.97 19.49 -12.33
CA ALA A 290 -10.61 19.91 -12.65
C ALA A 290 -10.42 21.43 -12.35
N PRO A 291 -9.24 21.86 -11.87
CA PRO A 291 -8.99 23.26 -11.46
C PRO A 291 -8.87 24.24 -12.64
N GLY A 292 -9.68 24.06 -13.69
CA GLY A 292 -9.72 24.88 -14.90
C GLY A 292 -10.94 25.78 -15.04
N GLU A 293 -12.05 25.51 -14.36
CA GLU A 293 -13.27 26.32 -14.47
C GLU A 293 -13.93 26.52 -13.11
N ALA A 294 -13.28 27.31 -12.26
CA ALA A 294 -14.03 28.11 -11.29
C ALA A 294 -14.78 29.18 -12.10
N GLU A 295 -15.94 28.81 -12.64
CA GLU A 295 -16.92 29.77 -13.14
C GLU A 295 -17.19 30.80 -12.03
N GLU A 296 -17.14 32.07 -12.41
CA GLU A 296 -17.50 33.24 -11.64
C GLU A 296 -18.84 33.04 -10.91
N ALA A 297 -18.80 32.57 -9.68
CA ALA A 297 -19.97 32.50 -8.82
C ALA A 297 -19.82 33.51 -7.68
N GLY A 298 -20.48 34.65 -7.87
CA GLY A 298 -20.99 35.46 -6.76
C GLY A 298 -20.27 36.77 -6.52
N GLU A 299 -20.66 37.77 -7.29
CA GLU A 299 -20.88 39.15 -6.86
C GLU A 299 -21.38 39.18 -5.40
N TYR A 300 -20.45 39.31 -4.43
CA TYR A 300 -20.81 39.65 -3.05
C TYR A 300 -20.93 41.16 -2.97
N GLY A 301 -22.16 41.54 -2.64
CA GLY A 301 -22.61 42.91 -2.55
C GLY A 301 -21.77 43.76 -1.61
N ASP A 302 -21.64 44.99 -2.09
CA ASP A 302 -21.28 46.21 -1.40
C ASP A 302 -22.14 46.40 -0.13
N ASP A 303 -21.67 45.88 1.01
CA ASP A 303 -22.21 46.23 2.33
C ASP A 303 -21.23 47.20 3.02
N GLU A 304 -21.42 48.47 2.64
CA GLU A 304 -21.49 49.67 3.47
C GLU A 304 -20.80 49.61 4.86
N TYR A 305 -19.68 50.32 4.93
CA TYR A 305 -19.02 50.74 6.17
C TYR A 305 -19.98 51.57 7.03
N GLY A 306 -20.44 50.99 8.14
CA GLY A 306 -21.10 51.69 9.25
C GLY A 306 -20.20 51.71 10.47
N ASP A 307 -19.65 52.88 10.73
CA ASP A 307 -18.80 53.28 11.84
C ASP A 307 -19.36 53.03 13.26
N GLU A 308 -18.42 53.04 14.21
CA GLU A 308 -18.54 53.58 15.57
C GLU A 308 -19.28 52.78 16.66
N ASP A 309 -18.48 52.26 17.61
CA ASP A 309 -18.42 52.74 19.01
C ASP A 309 -18.25 51.62 20.06
N GLY A 310 -17.04 51.57 20.63
CA GLY A 310 -16.83 51.69 22.07
C GLY A 310 -17.20 50.52 22.98
N TYR A 311 -16.20 49.78 23.47
CA TYR A 311 -15.93 49.74 24.91
C TYR A 311 -14.52 49.23 25.23
N ALA A 312 -13.85 49.95 26.14
CA ALA A 312 -12.49 49.75 26.61
C ALA A 312 -12.40 48.69 27.74
N PRO A 313 -11.18 48.25 28.11
CA PRO A 313 -10.94 47.09 28.95
C PRO A 313 -10.97 47.41 30.45
N GLY A 314 -11.45 46.47 31.26
CA GLY A 314 -11.45 46.57 32.72
C GLY A 314 -10.37 45.69 33.35
N ASP A 315 -9.35 46.34 33.91
CA ASP A 315 -8.39 45.77 34.85
C ASP A 315 -9.07 45.26 36.14
N GLY A 316 -8.49 44.22 36.75
CA GLY A 316 -8.92 43.72 38.05
C GLY A 316 -8.01 42.65 38.66
N HIS A 317 -6.85 43.08 39.17
CA HIS A 317 -6.04 42.33 40.14
C HIS A 317 -6.83 41.98 41.41
N VAL A 318 -6.73 40.75 41.93
CA VAL A 318 -6.64 40.50 43.39
C VAL A 318 -5.79 39.24 43.71
N HIS A 319 -4.88 39.44 44.66
CA HIS A 319 -4.05 38.47 45.39
C HIS A 319 -4.80 37.36 46.14
N GLY A 320 -4.13 36.24 46.40
CA GLY A 320 -4.54 35.29 47.45
C GLY A 320 -3.53 34.17 47.69
N SER A 321 -2.61 34.41 48.62
CA SER A 321 -1.58 33.47 49.11
C SER A 321 -2.13 32.40 50.07
N ALA A 322 -1.32 31.33 50.21
CA ALA A 322 -1.15 30.45 51.38
C ALA A 322 -2.28 29.47 51.74
N ASP A 323 -2.00 28.15 51.76
CA ASP A 323 -1.45 27.49 52.96
C ASP A 323 -1.12 26.00 52.71
N ARG A 324 0.06 25.59 53.17
CA ARG A 324 0.38 24.23 53.63
C ARG A 324 0.16 24.21 55.15
N PRO A 325 -0.28 23.09 55.72
CA PRO A 325 0.65 22.28 56.54
C PRO A 325 0.44 20.77 56.27
N ASP A 326 1.46 19.92 56.24
CA ASP A 326 2.39 19.47 57.30
C ASP A 326 1.76 18.62 58.42
N GLY A 327 2.30 17.40 58.55
CA GLY A 327 2.33 16.55 59.74
C GLY A 327 1.15 15.56 59.90
N ALA A 328 1.32 14.35 60.42
CA ALA A 328 2.45 13.50 60.79
C ALA A 328 1.83 12.23 61.43
N ASP A 329 2.61 11.14 61.46
CA ASP A 329 2.58 10.04 62.46
C ASP A 329 1.34 9.12 62.53
N ALA A 330 1.44 7.83 62.89
CA ALA A 330 2.52 6.87 63.14
C ALA A 330 1.85 5.51 63.49
N ALA A 331 2.70 4.50 63.75
CA ALA A 331 2.46 3.20 64.40
C ALA A 331 2.00 2.06 63.47
N ALA A 332 2.83 1.05 63.16
CA ALA A 332 3.51 0.06 64.01
C ALA A 332 2.53 -0.90 64.73
N GLY A 333 2.66 -2.20 64.43
CA GLY A 333 2.12 -3.25 65.30
C GLY A 333 1.89 -4.61 64.64
N ALA A 334 2.85 -5.51 64.87
CA ALA A 334 2.81 -6.99 64.81
C ALA A 334 2.84 -7.68 63.43
#